data_AF-A0A6M0CWB3-F1
#
_entry.id   AF-A0A6M0CWB3-F1
#
_cell.length_a   1.000
_cell.length_b   1.000
_cell.length_c   1.000
_cell.angle_alpha   90.00
_cell.angle_beta   90.00
_cell.angle_gamma   90.00
#
_symmetry.space_group_name_H-M   'P 1'
#
loop_
_entity.id
_entity.type
_entity.pdbx_description
1 polymer ?
#
loop_
_entity_poly.entity_id
_entity_poly.type
_entity_poly.pdbx_seq_one_letter_code
_entity_poly.pdbx_strand_id
1 'polypeptide(L)' 'MTSSTAPLTLRAIANTDFEPWLALWLAYQDFYQVELGETVNHTTFQRLLDSNEPMFAAVAEQNGELVG' A
#
# COMPACT_ATOMS: atom_id res chain seq x y z
N MET A 1 25.31 19.47 9.48
CA MET A 1 23.84 19.47 9.67
C MET A 1 23.38 18.04 9.52
N THR A 2 22.98 17.37 10.60
CA THR A 2 22.43 16.01 10.53
C THR A 2 20.95 16.14 10.21
N SER A 3 20.53 15.80 8.99
CA SER A 3 19.11 15.70 8.67
C SER A 3 18.51 14.59 9.53
N SER A 4 17.60 14.94 10.45
CA SER A 4 16.83 13.94 11.19
C SER A 4 15.72 13.44 10.26
N THR A 5 15.99 12.33 9.59
CA THR A 5 14.95 11.61 8.85
C THR A 5 13.85 11.18 9.83
N ALA A 6 12.59 11.48 9.51
CA ALA A 6 11.48 11.05 10.34
C ALA A 6 11.43 9.51 10.45
N PRO A 7 10.99 8.97 11.59
CA PRO A 7 10.97 7.52 11.81
C PRO A 7 10.03 6.84 10.81
N LEU A 8 10.51 5.74 10.22
CA LEU A 8 9.71 4.83 9.43
C LEU A 8 8.86 3.97 10.39
N THR A 9 7.55 3.90 10.15
CA THR A 9 6.62 3.09 10.95
C THR A 9 5.98 2.02 10.07
N LEU A 10 5.95 0.77 10.54
CA LEU A 10 5.20 -0.30 9.91
C LEU A 10 3.87 -0.48 10.64
N ARG A 11 2.76 -0.49 9.89
CA ARG A 11 1.42 -0.72 10.42
C ARG A 11 0.59 -1.57 9.47
N ALA A 12 -0.48 -2.18 9.98
CA ALA A 12 -1.47 -2.80 9.11
C ALA A 12 -2.09 -1.76 8.16
N ILE A 13 -2.44 -2.20 6.96
CA ILE A 13 -3.18 -1.36 6.01
C ILE A 13 -4.56 -1.01 6.59
N ALA A 14 -5.03 0.20 6.31
CA ALA A 14 -6.32 0.72 6.76
C ALA A 14 -7.18 1.10 5.56
N ASN A 15 -8.50 1.23 5.79
CA ASN A 15 -9.45 1.61 4.74
C ASN A 15 -9.10 2.93 4.04
N THR A 16 -8.50 3.87 4.77
CA THR A 16 -8.06 5.19 4.28
C THR A 16 -6.85 5.15 3.36
N ASP A 17 -6.17 4.00 3.24
CA ASP A 17 -4.92 3.90 2.50
C ASP A 17 -5.11 3.60 1.01
N PHE A 18 -6.35 3.50 0.49
CA PHE A 18 -6.59 3.02 -0.87
C PHE A 18 -5.80 3.78 -1.93
N GLU A 19 -5.91 5.11 -1.95
CA GLU A 19 -5.22 5.95 -2.95
C GLU A 19 -3.69 5.87 -2.86
N PRO A 20 -3.06 6.09 -1.69
CA PRO A 20 -1.60 5.99 -1.60
C PRO A 20 -1.09 4.55 -1.83
N TRP A 21 -1.84 3.53 -1.40
CA TRP A 21 -1.52 2.14 -1.72
C TRP A 21 -1.65 1.84 -3.22
N LEU A 22 -2.68 2.36 -3.89
CA LEU A 22 -2.90 2.16 -5.32
C LEU A 22 -1.74 2.74 -6.13
N ALA A 23 -1.21 3.91 -5.75
CA ALA A 23 -0.04 4.49 -6.40
C ALA A 23 1.19 3.56 -6.32
N LEU A 24 1.47 3.00 -5.14
CA LEU A 24 2.56 2.04 -4.94
C LEU A 24 2.30 0.74 -5.72
N TRP A 25 1.05 0.25 -5.72
CA TRP A 25 0.64 -0.95 -6.42
C TRP A 25 0.74 -0.82 -7.94
N LEU A 26 0.39 0.34 -8.50
CA LEU A 26 0.55 0.63 -9.93
C LEU A 26 2.04 0.73 -10.32
N ALA A 27 2.88 1.33 -9.47
CA ALA A 27 4.32 1.35 -9.71
C ALA A 27 4.92 -0.07 -9.67
N TYR A 28 4.43 -0.94 -8.78
CA TYR A 28 4.82 -2.34 -8.73
C TYR A 28 4.39 -3.11 -9.99
N GLN A 29 3.18 -2.85 -10.49
CA GLN A 29 2.69 -3.41 -11.75
C GLN A 29 3.54 -2.96 -12.95
N ASP A 30 3.86 -1.66 -13.04
CA ASP A 30 4.73 -1.10 -14.09
C ASP A 30 6.12 -1.75 -14.08
N PHE A 31 6.72 -1.91 -12.89
CA PHE A 31 8.01 -2.59 -12.73
C PHE A 31 7.97 -4.03 -13.28
N TYR A 32 6.88 -4.76 -13.05
CA TYR A 32 6.68 -6.11 -13.58
C TYR A 32 6.08 -6.15 -14.99
N GLN A 33 5.82 -5.00 -15.62
CA GLN A 33 5.23 -4.88 -16.94
C GLN A 33 3.90 -5.62 -17.07
N VAL A 34 3.07 -5.54 -16.02
CA VAL A 34 1.71 -6.07 -16.01
C VAL A 34 0.71 -4.93 -15.87
N GLU A 35 -0.50 -5.14 -16.37
CA GLU A 35 -1.62 -4.20 -16.20
C GLU A 35 -2.83 -4.96 -15.67
N LEU A 36 -3.21 -4.66 -14.43
CA LEU A 36 -4.42 -5.19 -13.81
C LEU A 36 -5.52 -4.14 -13.90
N GLY A 37 -6.70 -4.57 -14.33
CA GLY A 37 -7.87 -3.69 -14.42
C GLY A 37 -8.30 -3.14 -13.06
N GLU A 38 -8.97 -1.99 -13.08
CA GLU A 38 -9.47 -1.28 -11.90
C GLU A 38 -10.23 -2.19 -10.91
N THR A 39 -11.12 -3.06 -11.41
CA THR A 39 -11.86 -4.03 -10.58
C THR A 39 -10.93 -4.96 -9.80
N VAL A 40 -9.82 -5.41 -10.40
CA VAL A 40 -8.85 -6.29 -9.73
C VAL A 40 -8.12 -5.53 -8.63
N ASN A 41 -7.74 -4.28 -8.87
CA ASN A 41 -7.07 -3.44 -7.88
C ASN A 41 -7.98 -3.17 -6.67
N HIS A 42 -9.24 -2.78 -6.91
CA HIS A 42 -10.23 -2.58 -5.85
C HIS A 42 -10.52 -3.87 -5.06
N THR A 43 -10.76 -4.98 -5.75
CA THR A 43 -11.04 -6.27 -5.11
C THR A 43 -9.86 -6.72 -4.26
N THR A 44 -8.64 -6.52 -4.76
CA THR A 44 -7.41 -6.84 -4.03
C THR A 44 -7.36 -6.05 -2.73
N PHE A 45 -7.55 -4.73 -2.78
CA PHE A 45 -7.56 -3.89 -1.58
C PHE A 45 -8.64 -4.29 -0.58
N GLN A 46 -9.85 -4.60 -1.04
CA GLN A 46 -10.94 -5.06 -0.18
C GLN A 46 -10.57 -6.35 0.56
N ARG A 47 -9.94 -7.31 -0.12
CA ARG A 47 -9.50 -8.57 0.48
C ARG A 47 -8.38 -8.37 1.51
N LEU A 48 -7.51 -7.38 1.32
CA LEU A 48 -6.49 -7.01 2.32
C LEU A 48 -7.09 -6.49 3.63
N LEU A 49 -8.34 -6.00 3.60
CA LEU A 49 -9.07 -5.46 4.76
C LEU A 49 -10.06 -6.46 5.38
N ASP A 50 -10.38 -7.55 4.69
CA ASP A 50 -11.35 -8.54 5.18
C ASP A 50 -10.67 -9.54 6.12
N SER A 51 -11.11 -9.56 7.39
CA SER A 51 -10.58 -10.47 8.40
C SER A 51 -10.85 -11.95 8.11
N ASN A 52 -11.78 -12.27 7.20
CA ASN A 52 -12.10 -13.65 6.81
C ASN A 52 -11.25 -14.12 5.62
N GLU A 53 -10.57 -13.21 4.92
CA GLU A 53 -9.65 -13.55 3.84
C GLU A 53 -8.25 -13.79 4.44
N PRO A 54 -7.58 -14.91 4.11
CA PRO A 54 -6.22 -15.18 4.58
C PRO A 54 -5.19 -14.40 3.72
N MET A 55 -5.42 -13.10 3.52
CA MET A 55 -4.60 -12.20 2.71
C MET A 55 -4.40 -10.90 3.50
N PHE A 56 -3.15 -10.54 3.73
CA PHE A 56 -2.79 -9.43 4.64
C PHE A 56 -1.82 -8.47 3.95
N ALA A 57 -1.87 -7.21 4.37
CA ALA A 57 -0.86 -6.22 4.00
C ALA A 57 -0.47 -5.36 5.21
N ALA A 58 0.79 -4.99 5.23
CA ALA A 58 1.31 -3.91 6.04
C ALA A 58 1.80 -2.80 5.10
N VAL A 59 1.81 -1.58 5.61
CA VAL A 59 2.34 -0.41 4.92
C VAL A 59 3.44 0.22 5.75
N ALA A 60 4.44 0.75 5.07
CA ALA A 60 5.52 1.54 5.62
C ALA A 60 5.16 3.02 5.45
N GLU A 61 5.05 3.73 6.56
CA GLU A 61 4.71 5.15 6.59
C GLU A 61 5.91 5.98 7.10
N GLN A 62 6.19 7.07 6.41
CA GLN A 62 7.20 8.05 6.80
C GLN A 62 6.66 9.45 6.52
N ASN A 63 6.73 10.36 7.50
CA ASN A 63 6.17 11.72 7.39
C ASN A 63 4.68 11.78 7.01
N GLY A 64 3.89 10.76 7.34
CA GLY A 64 2.47 10.68 6.97
C GLY A 64 2.23 10.23 5.53
N GLU A 65 3.27 9.86 4.79
CA GLU A 65 3.19 9.30 3.44
C GLU A 65 3.47 7.80 3.45
N LEU A 66 2.70 7.02 2.68
CA LEU A 66 3.04 5.62 2.45
C LEU A 66 4.17 5.54 1.43
N VAL A 67 5.23 4.86 1.83
CA VAL A 67 6.45 4.68 1.03
C VAL A 67 6.70 3.23 0.64
N GLY A 68 5.88 2.29 1.14
CA GLY A 68 5.95 0.86 0.83
C GLY A 68 4.93 0.02 1.58
#